data_AF-A0A8T1BGL7-F1
#
_entry.id   AF-A0A8T1BGL7-F1
#
_cell.length_a   1.000
_cell.length_b   1.000
_cell.length_c   1.000
_cell.angle_alpha   90.00
_cell.angle_beta   90.00
_cell.angle_gamma   90.00
#
_symmetry.space_group_name_H-M   'P 1'
#
loop_
_entity.id
_entity.type
_entity.pdbx_description
1 polymer ?
#
loop_
_entity_poly.entity_id
_entity_poly.type
_entity_poly.pdbx_seq_one_letter_code
_entity_poly.pdbx_strand_id
1 'polypeptide(L)'
;MPRGKQLSEEECRKIDMHVRERKSNRAIAKLLGRDEKAIRNYLRCGKASSATKRTGRKPKLTEREVRRVFWLTIANGLSANQIRNKLPSLPSTSNVLRTLRSRSYMRYVKRKPTLALKPHHKKKRVAFAEKYASKRKFWRAVVFTDEKKFNLDGPDGFRFYWHDMRAEPKFMSKRVNGGGSVMIWAGISWYGKTELIFLNGKQNAVKYTKTLSKGLLPYLRELRLKTGNLRPIFQQDNASIRARFTKTSLEINNVETLPWPAKSPDLNIIEYVWGAGCTQMDANLTPRPI
;
A
#
# COMPACT_ATOMS: atom_id res chain seq x y z
N MET A 1 24.55 -13.16 41.55
CA MET A 1 26.02 -13.09 41.43
C MET A 1 26.39 -13.01 39.95
N PRO A 2 27.15 -11.98 39.51
CA PRO A 2 27.67 -11.95 38.15
C PRO A 2 28.62 -13.14 37.94
N ARG A 3 28.43 -13.90 36.86
CA ARG A 3 29.32 -15.03 36.54
C ARG A 3 30.62 -14.48 35.94
N GLY A 4 31.77 -15.02 36.38
CA GLY A 4 33.11 -14.61 35.95
C GLY A 4 33.34 -14.75 34.44
N LYS A 5 34.32 -13.99 33.93
CA LYS A 5 34.72 -13.93 32.51
C LYS A 5 35.17 -15.31 32.01
N GLN A 6 34.72 -15.73 30.83
CA GLN A 6 35.09 -17.02 30.23
C GLN A 6 36.61 -17.11 29.95
N LEU A 7 37.14 -18.32 29.92
CA LEU A 7 38.53 -18.59 29.54
C LEU A 7 38.68 -18.45 28.02
N SER A 8 39.69 -17.73 27.56
CA SER A 8 40.05 -17.62 26.15
C SER A 8 40.65 -18.93 25.64
N GLU A 9 40.73 -19.09 24.32
CA GLU A 9 41.35 -20.27 23.73
C GLU A 9 42.84 -20.37 24.07
N GLU A 10 43.52 -19.23 24.18
CA GLU A 10 44.92 -19.15 24.61
C GLU A 10 45.11 -19.54 26.07
N GLU A 11 44.21 -19.09 26.96
CA GLU A 11 44.22 -19.47 28.37
C GLU A 11 43.99 -20.99 28.51
N CYS A 12 43.08 -21.56 27.73
CA CYS A 12 42.85 -23.02 27.71
C CYS A 12 44.13 -23.79 27.32
N ARG A 13 44.87 -23.34 26.28
CA ARG A 13 46.15 -23.97 25.87
C ARG A 13 47.23 -23.88 26.95
N LYS A 14 47.32 -22.73 27.63
CA LYS A 14 48.26 -22.54 28.75
C LYS A 14 47.92 -23.44 29.94
N ILE A 15 46.63 -23.67 30.21
CA ILE A 15 46.19 -24.63 31.24
C ILE A 15 46.67 -26.04 30.87
N ASP A 16 46.43 -26.49 29.63
CA ASP A 16 46.85 -27.83 29.17
C ASP A 16 48.38 -28.02 29.29
N MET A 17 49.16 -26.99 28.95
CA MET A 17 50.61 -26.99 29.07
C MET A 17 51.06 -27.12 30.53
N HIS A 18 50.52 -26.29 31.44
CA HIS A 18 50.93 -26.32 32.85
C HIS A 18 50.47 -27.57 33.59
N VAL A 19 49.37 -28.21 33.15
CA VAL A 19 48.98 -29.52 33.68
C VAL A 19 49.98 -30.60 33.28
N ARG A 20 50.54 -30.56 32.06
CA ARG A 20 51.63 -31.48 31.66
C ARG A 20 52.90 -31.26 32.48
N GLU A 21 53.18 -30.02 32.89
CA GLU A 21 54.26 -29.66 33.81
C GLU A 21 53.97 -30.03 35.28
N ARG A 22 52.87 -30.75 35.57
CA ARG A 22 52.44 -31.16 36.92
C ARG A 22 52.22 -30.00 37.91
N LYS A 23 51.91 -28.78 37.41
CA LYS A 23 51.55 -27.65 38.27
C LYS A 23 50.16 -27.86 38.88
N SER A 24 49.98 -27.44 40.13
CA SER A 24 48.68 -27.52 40.81
C SER A 24 47.67 -26.52 40.23
N ASN A 25 46.37 -26.83 40.32
CA ASN A 25 45.31 -25.94 39.84
C ASN A 25 45.39 -24.52 40.43
N ARG A 26 45.80 -24.39 41.72
CA ARG A 26 46.02 -23.10 42.38
C ARG A 26 47.21 -22.33 41.79
N ALA A 27 48.29 -23.02 41.43
CA ALA A 27 49.45 -22.39 40.80
C ALA A 27 49.09 -21.89 39.39
N ILE A 28 48.34 -22.68 38.62
CA ILE A 28 47.84 -22.30 37.30
C ILE A 28 46.88 -21.11 37.41
N ALA A 29 46.03 -21.08 38.44
CA ALA A 29 45.10 -19.98 38.74
C ALA A 29 45.84 -18.67 38.98
N LYS A 30 46.90 -18.73 39.79
CA LYS A 30 47.74 -17.57 40.10
C LYS A 30 48.52 -17.08 38.87
N LEU A 31 49.05 -17.99 38.05
CA LEU A 31 49.78 -17.67 36.81
C LEU A 31 48.90 -16.99 35.76
N LEU A 32 47.63 -17.42 35.65
CA LEU A 32 46.70 -16.89 34.66
C LEU A 32 45.81 -15.75 35.21
N GLY A 33 45.95 -15.39 36.49
CA GLY A 33 45.08 -14.39 37.13
C GLY A 33 43.61 -14.77 37.14
N ARG A 34 43.29 -16.07 37.22
CA ARG A 34 41.91 -16.59 37.17
C ARG A 34 41.53 -17.29 38.47
N ASP A 35 40.22 -17.43 38.69
CA ASP A 35 39.69 -18.24 39.78
C ASP A 35 40.05 -19.72 39.56
N GLU A 36 40.56 -20.39 40.59
CA GLU A 36 40.89 -21.81 40.57
C GLU A 36 39.68 -22.68 40.21
N LYS A 37 38.47 -22.23 40.55
CA LYS A 37 37.22 -22.89 40.14
C LYS A 37 37.04 -22.90 38.61
N ALA A 38 37.51 -21.88 37.91
CA ALA A 38 37.44 -21.82 36.44
C ALA A 38 38.35 -22.88 35.79
N ILE A 39 39.56 -23.08 36.34
CA ILE A 39 40.50 -24.11 35.88
C ILE A 39 39.94 -25.51 36.19
N ARG A 40 39.44 -25.73 37.40
CA ARG A 40 38.81 -27.01 37.78
C ARG A 40 37.64 -27.35 36.85
N ASN A 41 36.78 -26.38 36.53
CA ASN A 41 35.65 -26.58 35.62
C ASN A 41 36.10 -26.89 34.19
N TYR A 42 37.15 -26.21 33.70
CA TYR A 42 37.73 -26.48 32.38
C TYR A 42 38.29 -27.90 32.30
N LEU A 43 39.09 -28.32 33.30
CA LEU A 43 39.67 -29.67 33.34
C LEU A 43 38.60 -30.77 33.48
N ARG A 44 37.50 -30.51 34.18
CA ARG A 44 36.40 -31.46 34.35
C ARG A 44 35.54 -31.62 33.09
N CYS A 45 35.27 -30.53 32.37
CA CYS A 45 34.26 -30.49 31.31
C CYS A 45 34.84 -30.27 29.90
N GLY A 46 36.16 -30.09 29.78
CA GLY A 46 36.87 -29.86 28.52
C GLY A 46 36.49 -28.56 27.80
N LYS A 47 36.98 -28.38 26.57
CA LYS A 47 36.65 -27.24 25.69
C LYS A 47 35.14 -27.07 25.45
N ALA A 48 34.34 -28.12 25.63
CA ALA A 48 32.88 -28.07 25.46
C ALA A 48 32.16 -27.20 26.51
N SER A 49 32.79 -26.91 27.66
CA SER A 49 32.20 -26.07 28.71
C SER A 49 32.23 -24.57 28.42
N SER A 50 33.05 -24.10 27.47
CA SER A 50 33.27 -22.66 27.25
C SER A 50 32.13 -21.99 26.45
N ALA A 51 31.26 -22.75 25.80
CA ALA A 51 30.26 -22.22 24.88
C ALA A 51 28.83 -22.72 25.14
N THR A 52 28.39 -22.78 26.41
CA THR A 52 26.94 -22.90 26.64
C THR A 52 26.28 -21.64 26.06
N LYS A 53 25.59 -21.81 24.91
CA LYS A 53 24.83 -20.73 24.26
C LYS A 53 24.01 -20.04 25.33
N ARG A 54 24.23 -18.73 25.50
CA ARG A 54 23.41 -17.91 26.40
C ARG A 54 21.96 -18.10 26.00
N THR A 55 21.21 -18.85 26.81
CA THR A 55 19.77 -19.01 26.61
C THR A 55 19.15 -17.64 26.86
N GLY A 56 18.82 -16.95 25.78
CA GLY A 56 18.13 -15.67 25.85
C GLY A 56 16.79 -15.81 26.58
N ARG A 57 16.17 -14.66 26.87
CA ARG A 57 14.82 -14.63 27.43
C ARG A 57 13.88 -15.45 26.56
N LYS A 58 13.11 -16.35 27.19
CA LYS A 58 12.09 -17.14 26.48
C LYS A 58 11.16 -16.21 25.69
N PRO A 59 10.88 -16.49 24.40
CA PRO A 59 9.95 -15.69 23.61
C PRO A 59 8.58 -15.62 24.27
N LYS A 60 7.95 -14.44 24.29
CA LYS A 60 6.60 -14.26 24.84
C LYS A 60 5.52 -14.96 24.00
N LEU A 61 5.78 -15.14 22.70
CA LEU A 61 4.87 -15.80 21.77
C LEU A 61 5.30 -17.25 21.55
N THR A 62 4.34 -18.16 21.65
CA THR A 62 4.52 -19.56 21.26
C THR A 62 4.56 -19.70 19.74
N GLU A 63 5.11 -20.81 19.21
CA GLU A 63 5.10 -21.05 17.76
C GLU A 63 3.68 -21.06 17.16
N ARG A 64 2.70 -21.58 17.91
CA ARG A 64 1.30 -21.61 17.49
C ARG A 64 0.75 -20.20 17.34
N GLU A 65 1.06 -19.31 18.28
CA GLU A 65 0.67 -17.91 18.20
C GLU A 65 1.39 -17.17 17.07
N VAL A 66 2.67 -17.48 16.83
CA VAL A 66 3.41 -16.94 15.68
C VAL A 66 2.71 -17.34 14.37
N ARG A 67 2.33 -18.61 14.19
CA ARG A 67 1.55 -19.04 13.01
C ARG A 67 0.22 -18.30 12.92
N ARG A 68 -0.47 -18.10 14.06
CA ARG A 68 -1.75 -17.37 14.11
C ARG A 68 -1.61 -15.89 13.77
N VAL A 69 -0.50 -15.24 14.15
CA VAL A 69 -0.16 -13.87 13.73
C VAL A 69 -0.10 -13.78 12.21
N PHE A 70 0.65 -14.68 11.54
CA PHE A 70 0.74 -14.66 10.08
C PHE A 70 -0.61 -14.94 9.41
N TRP A 71 -1.37 -15.93 9.90
CA TRP A 71 -2.70 -16.23 9.37
C TRP A 71 -3.68 -15.05 9.51
N LEU A 72 -3.77 -14.43 10.69
CA LEU A 72 -4.63 -13.25 10.90
C LEU A 72 -4.20 -12.05 10.04
N THR A 73 -2.90 -11.92 9.79
CA THR A 73 -2.36 -10.85 8.93
C THR A 73 -2.70 -11.10 7.46
N ILE A 74 -2.41 -12.31 6.95
CA ILE A 74 -2.51 -12.64 5.53
C ILE A 74 -3.97 -12.89 5.13
N ALA A 75 -4.70 -13.72 5.87
CA ALA A 75 -6.07 -14.09 5.52
C ALA A 75 -7.04 -12.94 5.81
N ASN A 76 -6.96 -12.35 7.01
CA ASN A 76 -7.94 -11.38 7.50
C ASN A 76 -7.52 -9.92 7.29
N GLY A 77 -6.24 -9.64 6.99
CA GLY A 77 -5.76 -8.26 6.76
C GLY A 77 -5.78 -7.38 8.01
N LEU A 78 -5.74 -7.97 9.20
CA LEU A 78 -5.85 -7.25 10.47
C LEU A 78 -4.59 -6.43 10.78
N SER A 79 -4.78 -5.31 11.49
CA SER A 79 -3.67 -4.52 12.02
C SER A 79 -2.99 -5.21 13.19
N ALA A 80 -1.74 -4.83 13.50
CA ALA A 80 -1.01 -5.38 14.65
C ALA A 80 -1.77 -5.18 15.98
N ASN A 81 -2.51 -4.07 16.11
CA ASN A 81 -3.33 -3.80 17.29
C ASN A 81 -4.61 -4.66 17.34
N GLN A 82 -5.17 -5.05 16.20
CA GLN A 82 -6.28 -6.00 16.17
C GLN A 82 -5.79 -7.42 16.45
N ILE A 83 -4.61 -7.79 15.92
CA ILE A 83 -4.02 -9.12 16.10
C ILE A 83 -3.69 -9.37 17.56
N ARG A 84 -3.09 -8.41 18.27
CA ARG A 84 -2.72 -8.61 19.67
C ARG A 84 -3.92 -8.95 20.57
N ASN A 85 -5.10 -8.38 20.28
CA ASN A 85 -6.33 -8.62 21.03
C ASN A 85 -6.97 -9.98 20.72
N LYS A 86 -6.53 -10.66 19.65
CA LYS A 86 -7.00 -12.00 19.24
C LYS A 86 -6.06 -13.13 19.68
N LEU A 87 -4.98 -12.81 20.40
CA LEU A 87 -4.00 -13.77 20.87
C LEU A 87 -4.13 -13.99 22.37
N PRO A 88 -4.09 -15.25 22.86
CA PRO A 88 -4.21 -15.56 24.28
C PRO A 88 -3.14 -14.89 25.15
N SER A 89 -1.89 -14.79 24.67
CA SER A 89 -0.78 -14.18 25.43
C SER A 89 -0.84 -12.65 25.56
N LEU A 90 -1.83 -12.00 24.93
CA LEU A 90 -2.00 -10.54 24.88
C LEU A 90 -0.66 -9.80 24.70
N PRO A 91 0.06 -10.05 23.58
CA PRO A 91 1.35 -9.44 23.34
C PRO A 91 1.23 -7.92 23.17
N SER A 92 2.33 -7.19 23.30
CA SER A 92 2.36 -5.79 22.86
C SER A 92 2.26 -5.71 21.34
N THR A 93 1.76 -4.59 20.82
CA THR A 93 1.77 -4.29 19.37
C THR A 93 3.17 -4.46 18.78
N SER A 94 4.20 -4.04 19.52
CA SER A 94 5.61 -4.17 19.14
C SER A 94 6.07 -5.62 18.99
N ASN A 95 5.59 -6.55 19.84
CA ASN A 95 5.90 -7.98 19.70
C ASN A 95 5.30 -8.56 18.42
N VAL A 96 4.06 -8.18 18.08
CA VAL A 96 3.41 -8.61 16.83
C VAL A 96 4.19 -8.07 15.62
N LEU A 97 4.53 -6.77 15.61
CA LEU A 97 5.31 -6.16 14.53
C LEU A 97 6.71 -6.80 14.39
N ARG A 98 7.40 -7.06 15.51
CA ARG A 98 8.71 -7.75 15.48
C ARG A 98 8.59 -9.15 14.89
N THR A 99 7.52 -9.87 15.21
CA THR A 99 7.24 -11.20 14.67
C THR A 99 6.98 -11.14 13.16
N LEU A 100 6.22 -10.16 12.70
CA LEU A 100 5.99 -9.97 11.26
C LEU A 100 7.28 -9.63 10.51
N ARG A 101 8.13 -8.77 11.10
CA ARG A 101 9.43 -8.38 10.54
C ARG A 101 10.49 -9.49 10.58
N SER A 102 10.35 -10.49 11.44
CA SER A 102 11.35 -11.56 11.57
C SER A 102 11.39 -12.51 10.37
N ARG A 103 10.37 -12.45 9.50
CA ARG A 103 10.28 -13.28 8.29
C ARG A 103 10.60 -12.43 7.07
N SER A 104 11.60 -12.88 6.30
CA SER A 104 12.05 -12.19 5.08
C SER A 104 10.96 -12.04 4.02
N TYR A 105 9.98 -12.95 3.97
CA TYR A 105 8.88 -12.92 3.00
C TYR A 105 7.75 -11.94 3.34
N MET A 106 7.75 -11.33 4.54
CA MET A 106 6.74 -10.36 4.93
C MET A 106 7.27 -8.94 4.81
N ARG A 107 6.61 -8.12 4.00
CA ARG A 107 6.92 -6.70 3.86
C ARG A 107 5.70 -5.84 4.14
N TYR A 108 5.92 -4.71 4.81
CA TYR A 108 4.90 -3.68 4.94
C TYR A 108 4.97 -2.76 3.72
N VAL A 109 3.99 -2.89 2.82
CA VAL A 109 4.01 -2.22 1.50
C VAL A 109 2.75 -1.39 1.32
N LYS A 110 2.88 -0.31 0.53
CA LYS A 110 1.73 0.48 0.09
C LYS A 110 0.86 -0.39 -0.83
N ARG A 111 -0.44 -0.47 -0.57
CA ARG A 111 -1.36 -1.11 -1.53
C ARG A 111 -1.31 -0.35 -2.84
N LYS A 112 -1.13 -1.05 -3.95
CA LYS A 112 -1.23 -0.43 -5.27
C LYS A 112 -2.69 -0.04 -5.51
N PRO A 113 -2.98 1.21 -5.89
CA PRO A 113 -4.32 1.67 -6.23
C PRO A 113 -4.68 1.20 -7.64
N THR A 114 -4.72 -0.12 -7.87
CA THR A 114 -4.97 -0.67 -9.22
C THR A 114 -6.20 -1.56 -9.20
N LEU A 115 -7.06 -1.40 -10.20
CA LEU A 115 -8.26 -2.21 -10.37
C LEU A 115 -7.88 -3.63 -10.81
N ALA A 116 -8.54 -4.66 -10.26
CA ALA A 116 -8.35 -6.03 -10.72
C ALA A 116 -8.88 -6.20 -12.16
N LEU A 117 -7.98 -6.46 -13.10
CA LEU A 117 -8.28 -6.63 -14.54
C LEU A 117 -8.42 -8.13 -14.89
N LYS A 118 -9.56 -8.51 -15.46
CA LYS A 118 -9.79 -9.83 -16.06
C LYS A 118 -9.16 -9.89 -17.46
N PRO A 119 -8.85 -11.08 -18.01
CA PRO A 119 -8.22 -11.22 -19.33
C PRO A 119 -8.95 -10.46 -20.46
N HIS A 120 -10.28 -10.50 -20.47
CA HIS A 120 -11.07 -9.77 -21.48
C HIS A 120 -10.96 -8.24 -21.34
N HIS A 121 -10.73 -7.69 -20.14
CA HIS A 121 -10.47 -6.26 -19.98
C HIS A 121 -9.15 -5.88 -20.64
N LYS A 122 -8.11 -6.70 -20.46
CA LYS A 122 -6.79 -6.48 -21.07
C LYS A 122 -6.89 -6.45 -22.60
N LYS A 123 -7.56 -7.44 -23.20
CA LYS A 123 -7.79 -7.51 -24.66
C LYS A 123 -8.49 -6.26 -25.19
N LYS A 124 -9.59 -5.82 -24.54
CA LYS A 124 -10.33 -4.61 -24.96
C LYS A 124 -9.52 -3.33 -24.83
N ARG A 125 -8.68 -3.23 -23.80
CA ARG A 125 -7.80 -2.08 -23.58
C ARG A 125 -6.68 -1.99 -24.62
N VAL A 126 -6.07 -3.12 -24.97
CA VAL A 126 -5.05 -3.19 -26.03
C VAL A 126 -5.66 -2.78 -27.37
N ALA A 127 -6.80 -3.36 -27.75
CA ALA A 127 -7.49 -3.00 -29.00
C ALA A 127 -7.88 -1.51 -29.05
N PHE A 128 -8.28 -0.93 -27.91
CA PHE A 128 -8.56 0.51 -27.82
C PHE A 128 -7.27 1.33 -28.04
N ALA A 129 -6.18 0.97 -27.37
CA ALA A 129 -4.90 1.66 -27.50
C ALA A 129 -4.39 1.59 -28.96
N GLU A 130 -4.39 0.42 -29.58
CA GLU A 130 -4.00 0.23 -30.99
C GLU A 130 -4.84 1.11 -31.92
N LYS A 131 -6.16 1.22 -31.69
CA LYS A 131 -7.07 1.99 -32.54
C LYS A 131 -6.86 3.50 -32.45
N TYR A 132 -6.49 4.04 -31.30
CA TYR A 132 -6.50 5.49 -31.05
C TYR A 132 -5.14 6.11 -30.71
N ALA A 133 -4.11 5.33 -30.33
CA ALA A 133 -2.83 5.87 -29.86
C ALA A 133 -2.17 6.87 -30.82
N SER A 134 -2.17 6.58 -32.12
CA SER A 134 -1.55 7.43 -33.14
C SER A 134 -2.41 8.62 -33.60
N LYS A 135 -3.69 8.70 -33.18
CA LYS A 135 -4.66 9.67 -33.73
C LYS A 135 -4.60 11.03 -33.02
N ARG A 136 -3.49 11.76 -33.18
CA ARG A 136 -3.30 13.07 -32.50
C ARG A 136 -4.42 14.08 -32.75
N LYS A 137 -4.89 14.22 -34.01
CA LYS A 137 -5.99 15.14 -34.36
C LYS A 137 -7.31 14.75 -33.70
N PHE A 138 -7.57 13.44 -33.57
CA PHE A 138 -8.75 12.92 -32.88
C PHE A 138 -8.76 13.32 -31.41
N TRP A 139 -7.62 13.18 -30.70
CA TRP A 139 -7.55 13.53 -29.27
C TRP A 139 -7.79 15.01 -28.97
N ARG A 140 -7.55 15.92 -29.93
CA ARG A 140 -7.90 17.34 -29.78
C ARG A 140 -9.41 17.57 -29.71
N ALA A 141 -10.20 16.68 -30.32
CA ALA A 141 -11.66 16.73 -30.29
C ALA A 141 -12.26 16.09 -29.04
N VAL A 142 -11.49 15.28 -28.29
CA VAL A 142 -12.02 14.54 -27.15
C VAL A 142 -12.10 15.44 -25.91
N VAL A 143 -13.28 15.44 -25.29
CA VAL A 143 -13.53 16.03 -23.97
C VAL A 143 -13.61 14.89 -22.96
N PHE A 144 -12.60 14.81 -22.10
CA PHE A 144 -12.52 13.86 -21.01
C PHE A 144 -13.29 14.38 -19.81
N THR A 145 -14.13 13.55 -19.21
CA THR A 145 -14.90 13.92 -18.03
C THR A 145 -14.87 12.82 -16.99
N ASP A 146 -15.06 13.21 -15.74
CA ASP A 146 -15.10 12.26 -14.63
C ASP A 146 -15.74 12.88 -13.38
N GLU A 147 -16.16 12.04 -12.45
CA GLU A 147 -16.52 12.45 -11.09
C GLU A 147 -15.47 12.03 -10.07
N LYS A 148 -14.96 13.01 -9.33
CA LYS A 148 -14.08 12.75 -8.19
C LYS A 148 -14.82 12.98 -6.89
N LYS A 149 -14.81 11.95 -6.04
CA LYS A 149 -15.15 12.09 -4.62
C LYS A 149 -13.90 12.48 -3.84
N PHE A 150 -13.99 13.58 -3.10
CA PHE A 150 -13.03 14.04 -2.10
C PHE A 150 -13.62 13.76 -0.72
N ASN A 151 -12.91 13.03 0.13
CA ASN A 151 -13.35 12.77 1.50
C ASN A 151 -12.68 13.78 2.43
N LEU A 152 -13.43 14.27 3.42
CA LEU A 152 -12.98 15.28 4.38
C LEU A 152 -12.16 14.68 5.53
N ASP A 153 -12.05 13.36 5.61
CA ASP A 153 -11.35 12.60 6.65
C ASP A 153 -9.96 12.09 6.19
N GLY A 154 -9.46 12.62 5.08
CA GLY A 154 -8.12 12.37 4.58
C GLY A 154 -8.00 11.34 3.44
N PRO A 155 -6.80 11.25 2.84
CA PRO A 155 -6.60 10.67 1.52
C PRO A 155 -6.87 9.15 1.40
N ASP A 156 -7.50 8.74 0.28
CA ASP A 156 -7.92 7.37 -0.05
C ASP A 156 -6.79 6.35 -0.27
N GLY A 157 -5.58 6.82 -0.53
CA GLY A 157 -4.50 6.01 -1.11
C GLY A 157 -3.42 5.50 -0.14
N PHE A 158 -3.50 5.83 1.16
CA PHE A 158 -2.41 5.55 2.11
C PHE A 158 -2.60 4.26 2.94
N ARG A 159 -3.33 3.27 2.41
CA ARG A 159 -3.43 1.97 3.10
C ARG A 159 -2.20 1.12 2.80
N PHE A 160 -1.25 1.14 3.73
CA PHE A 160 -0.21 0.13 3.81
C PHE A 160 -0.78 -1.18 4.36
N TYR A 161 -0.20 -2.30 3.97
CA TYR A 161 -0.53 -3.61 4.51
C TYR A 161 0.70 -4.50 4.57
N TRP A 162 0.62 -5.51 5.42
CA TRP A 162 1.59 -6.61 5.42
C TRP A 162 1.30 -7.54 4.25
N HIS A 163 2.24 -7.59 3.30
CA HIS A 163 2.20 -8.42 2.12
C HIS A 163 3.14 -9.61 2.30
N ASP A 164 2.59 -10.81 2.08
CA ASP A 164 3.37 -12.01 1.84
C ASP A 164 3.84 -11.99 0.39
N MET A 165 5.14 -11.86 0.18
CA MET A 165 5.75 -11.79 -1.16
C MET A 165 5.60 -13.06 -1.99
N ARG A 166 5.12 -14.15 -1.38
CA ARG A 166 4.82 -15.41 -2.09
C ARG A 166 3.44 -15.41 -2.75
N ALA A 167 2.58 -14.46 -2.38
CA ALA A 167 1.22 -14.35 -2.90
C ALA A 167 1.11 -13.17 -3.88
N GLU A 168 0.06 -13.16 -4.70
CA GLU A 168 -0.23 -11.98 -5.51
C GLU A 168 -0.56 -10.76 -4.61
N PRO A 169 -0.10 -9.55 -4.98
CA PRO A 169 -0.42 -8.34 -4.24
C PRO A 169 -1.93 -8.12 -4.14
N LYS A 170 -2.41 -7.79 -2.93
CA LYS A 170 -3.81 -7.45 -2.73
C LYS A 170 -4.11 -6.05 -3.24
N PHE A 171 -5.15 -5.95 -4.07
CA PHE A 171 -5.72 -4.69 -4.54
C PHE A 171 -6.73 -4.14 -3.50
N MET A 172 -7.01 -2.84 -3.57
CA MET A 172 -7.83 -2.15 -2.58
C MET A 172 -9.19 -2.82 -2.34
N SER A 173 -9.54 -3.01 -1.06
CA SER A 173 -10.91 -3.23 -0.60
C SER A 173 -11.64 -1.89 -0.53
N LYS A 174 -12.89 -1.83 -0.99
CA LYS A 174 -13.77 -0.66 -0.83
C LYS A 174 -13.76 -0.21 0.65
N ARG A 175 -13.62 1.09 0.92
CA ARG A 175 -13.91 1.61 2.28
C ARG A 175 -15.39 1.37 2.56
N VAL A 176 -15.70 0.99 3.79
CA VAL A 176 -17.06 1.05 4.34
C VAL A 176 -17.08 2.31 5.21
N ASN A 177 -17.92 3.26 4.81
CA ASN A 177 -18.35 4.53 5.39
C ASN A 177 -17.59 5.12 6.60
N GLY A 178 -17.25 6.42 6.49
CA GLY A 178 -16.82 7.32 7.56
C GLY A 178 -16.43 8.68 6.95
N GLY A 179 -16.74 9.79 7.62
CA GLY A 179 -16.41 11.15 7.18
C GLY A 179 -17.41 11.78 6.19
N GLY A 180 -17.49 13.12 6.20
CA GLY A 180 -18.17 13.89 5.15
C GLY A 180 -17.39 13.80 3.83
N SER A 181 -18.08 14.04 2.71
CA SER A 181 -17.44 13.99 1.41
C SER A 181 -18.09 14.93 0.42
N VAL A 182 -17.27 15.48 -0.48
CA VAL A 182 -17.71 16.31 -1.59
C VAL A 182 -17.45 15.56 -2.88
N MET A 183 -18.46 15.48 -3.75
CA MET A 183 -18.31 14.90 -5.08
C MET A 183 -18.32 16.03 -6.11
N ILE A 184 -17.36 16.02 -7.03
CA ILE A 184 -17.17 17.06 -8.04
C ILE A 184 -17.17 16.38 -9.40
N TRP A 185 -17.91 16.93 -10.35
CA TRP A 185 -17.82 16.62 -11.77
C TRP A 185 -17.03 17.70 -12.50
N ALA A 186 -16.19 17.30 -13.43
CA ALA A 186 -15.48 18.21 -14.31
C ALA A 186 -15.14 17.57 -15.65
N GLY A 187 -14.76 18.42 -16.60
CA GLY A 187 -14.25 18.02 -17.90
C GLY A 187 -12.99 18.80 -18.31
N ILE A 188 -12.16 18.16 -19.12
CA ILE A 188 -10.95 18.73 -19.71
C ILE A 188 -10.85 18.33 -21.18
N SER A 189 -10.36 19.24 -22.00
CA SER A 189 -10.03 19.02 -23.40
C SER A 189 -8.68 19.66 -23.74
N TRP A 190 -8.24 19.50 -24.98
CA TRP A 190 -7.08 20.22 -25.50
C TRP A 190 -7.18 21.74 -25.37
N TYR A 191 -8.40 22.28 -25.42
CA TYR A 191 -8.65 23.72 -25.49
C TYR A 191 -9.02 24.34 -24.12
N GLY A 192 -9.03 23.55 -23.04
CA GLY A 192 -9.29 24.05 -21.70
C GLY A 192 -10.08 23.08 -20.84
N LYS A 193 -10.80 23.63 -19.86
CA LYS A 193 -11.57 22.87 -18.87
C LYS A 193 -12.99 23.39 -18.76
N THR A 194 -13.92 22.54 -18.32
CA THR A 194 -15.27 22.96 -17.94
C THR A 194 -15.23 23.68 -16.59
N GLU A 195 -16.36 24.25 -16.20
CA GLU A 195 -16.62 24.58 -14.80
C GLU A 195 -16.64 23.32 -13.93
N LEU A 196 -16.28 23.48 -12.66
CA LEU A 196 -16.42 22.44 -11.65
C LEU A 196 -17.87 22.41 -11.15
N ILE A 197 -18.50 21.25 -11.18
CA ILE A 197 -19.87 21.07 -10.70
C ILE A 197 -19.87 20.23 -9.44
N PHE A 198 -20.30 20.83 -8.33
CA PHE A 198 -20.52 20.13 -7.07
C PHE A 198 -21.78 19.27 -7.13
N LEU A 199 -21.62 17.98 -6.85
CA LEU A 199 -22.69 16.98 -6.92
C LEU A 199 -23.21 16.68 -5.52
N ASN A 200 -24.48 17.03 -5.28
CA ASN A 200 -25.12 16.87 -3.97
C ASN A 200 -25.91 15.56 -3.85
N GLY A 201 -25.60 14.81 -2.79
CA GLY A 201 -26.26 13.57 -2.42
C GLY A 201 -26.04 12.43 -3.42
N LYS A 202 -26.89 11.40 -3.33
CA LYS A 202 -26.84 10.25 -4.23
C LYS A 202 -27.15 10.68 -5.66
N GLN A 203 -26.27 10.29 -6.58
CA GLN A 203 -26.43 10.54 -8.01
C GLN A 203 -27.40 9.53 -8.62
N ASN A 204 -28.29 10.03 -9.47
CA ASN A 204 -29.19 9.24 -10.30
C ASN A 204 -29.11 9.80 -11.74
N ALA A 205 -29.74 9.12 -12.69
CA ALA A 205 -29.62 9.50 -14.08
C ALA A 205 -30.16 10.92 -14.38
N VAL A 206 -31.23 11.36 -13.70
CA VAL A 206 -31.82 12.71 -13.87
C VAL A 206 -30.89 13.82 -13.36
N LYS A 207 -30.29 13.63 -12.19
CA LYS A 207 -29.28 14.58 -11.67
C LYS A 207 -28.06 14.62 -12.60
N TYR A 208 -27.67 13.47 -13.13
CA TYR A 208 -26.54 13.41 -14.04
C TYR A 208 -26.81 14.12 -15.37
N THR A 209 -27.99 13.95 -15.97
CA THR A 209 -28.36 14.72 -17.18
C THR A 209 -28.38 16.22 -16.90
N LYS A 210 -28.86 16.66 -15.73
CA LYS A 210 -28.77 18.06 -15.31
C LYS A 210 -27.32 18.55 -15.20
N THR A 211 -26.40 17.73 -14.68
CA THR A 211 -24.97 18.02 -14.65
C THR A 211 -24.40 18.19 -16.07
N LEU A 212 -24.74 17.29 -17.00
CA LEU A 212 -24.31 17.41 -18.39
C LEU A 212 -24.87 18.67 -19.05
N SER A 213 -26.14 18.99 -18.84
CA SER A 213 -26.75 20.21 -19.37
C SER A 213 -26.13 21.48 -18.81
N LYS A 214 -25.70 21.47 -17.54
CA LYS A 214 -25.06 22.63 -16.91
C LYS A 214 -23.58 22.79 -17.31
N GLY A 215 -22.83 21.70 -17.37
CA GLY A 215 -21.38 21.74 -17.56
C GLY A 215 -20.93 21.38 -18.97
N LEU A 216 -21.36 20.21 -19.46
CA LEU A 216 -20.88 19.67 -20.73
C LEU A 216 -21.43 20.45 -21.92
N LEU A 217 -22.75 20.57 -22.05
CA LEU A 217 -23.38 21.12 -23.27
C LEU A 217 -22.94 22.55 -23.58
N PRO A 218 -22.89 23.50 -22.61
CA PRO A 218 -22.40 24.85 -22.89
C PRO A 218 -20.94 24.84 -23.36
N TYR A 219 -20.10 24.01 -22.73
CA TYR A 219 -18.70 23.87 -23.11
C TYR A 219 -18.52 23.30 -24.52
N LEU A 220 -19.30 22.28 -24.91
CA LEU A 220 -19.24 21.74 -26.28
C LEU A 220 -19.67 22.79 -27.32
N ARG A 221 -20.66 23.63 -27.01
CA ARG A 221 -21.07 24.75 -27.89
C ARG A 221 -19.95 25.77 -28.03
N GLU A 222 -19.34 26.17 -26.92
CA GLU A 222 -18.20 27.09 -26.91
C GLU A 222 -17.03 26.55 -27.74
N LEU A 223 -16.71 25.26 -27.59
CA LEU A 223 -15.66 24.62 -28.40
C LEU A 223 -15.97 24.68 -29.89
N ARG A 224 -17.21 24.36 -30.29
CA ARG A 224 -17.65 24.43 -31.70
C ARG A 224 -17.50 25.85 -32.25
N LEU A 225 -17.89 26.87 -31.49
CA LEU A 225 -17.76 28.27 -31.88
C LEU A 225 -16.29 28.70 -32.01
N LYS A 226 -15.43 28.30 -31.08
CA LYS A 226 -14.00 28.69 -31.06
C LYS A 226 -13.17 28.01 -32.14
N THR A 227 -13.54 26.81 -32.56
CA THR A 227 -12.71 25.96 -33.43
C THR A 227 -13.32 25.68 -34.79
N GLY A 228 -14.56 26.10 -35.04
CA GLY A 228 -15.27 26.02 -36.32
C GLY A 228 -15.59 24.60 -36.77
N ASN A 229 -14.58 23.87 -37.24
CA ASN A 229 -14.72 22.55 -37.85
C ASN A 229 -14.54 21.37 -36.88
N LEU A 230 -14.29 21.63 -35.60
CA LEU A 230 -14.15 20.56 -34.61
C LEU A 230 -15.53 19.98 -34.26
N ARG A 231 -15.64 18.66 -34.32
CA ARG A 231 -16.78 17.92 -33.75
C ARG A 231 -16.34 17.35 -32.40
N PRO A 232 -16.73 17.95 -31.27
CA PRO A 232 -16.31 17.45 -29.96
C PRO A 232 -16.85 16.04 -29.69
N ILE A 233 -15.99 15.18 -29.15
CA ILE A 233 -16.29 13.80 -28.80
C ILE A 233 -16.29 13.68 -27.28
N PHE A 234 -17.41 13.26 -26.72
CA PHE A 234 -17.58 13.13 -25.28
C PHE A 234 -17.05 11.79 -24.78
N GLN A 235 -16.11 11.82 -23.84
CA GLN A 235 -15.67 10.64 -23.10
C GLN A 235 -16.34 10.61 -21.72
N GLN A 236 -16.97 9.48 -21.41
CA GLN A 236 -17.53 9.14 -20.10
C GLN A 236 -17.19 7.69 -19.74
N ASP A 237 -17.23 7.37 -18.45
CA ASP A 237 -17.06 6.00 -17.99
C ASP A 237 -18.33 5.16 -18.23
N ASN A 238 -18.15 3.85 -18.46
CA ASN A 238 -19.26 2.93 -18.72
C ASN A 238 -19.95 2.45 -17.42
N ALA A 239 -20.22 3.36 -16.46
CA ALA A 239 -20.90 2.96 -15.24
C ALA A 239 -22.38 2.65 -15.51
N SER A 240 -22.84 1.47 -15.08
CA SER A 240 -24.16 0.89 -15.41
C SER A 240 -25.35 1.78 -15.04
N ILE A 241 -25.22 2.60 -14.00
CA ILE A 241 -26.29 3.48 -13.49
C ILE A 241 -26.64 4.60 -14.49
N ARG A 242 -25.73 4.94 -15.40
CA ARG A 242 -25.85 6.09 -16.31
C ARG A 242 -26.39 5.71 -17.70
N ALA A 243 -26.44 4.43 -18.05
CA ALA A 243 -26.42 4.02 -19.46
C ALA A 243 -27.68 4.33 -20.29
N ARG A 244 -28.90 4.31 -19.72
CA ARG A 244 -30.13 4.45 -20.54
C ARG A 244 -30.53 5.91 -20.77
N PHE A 245 -30.87 6.64 -19.70
CA PHE A 245 -31.35 8.03 -19.81
C PHE A 245 -30.28 9.01 -20.34
N THR A 246 -29.02 8.79 -19.98
CA THR A 246 -27.93 9.66 -20.46
C THR A 246 -27.69 9.45 -21.95
N LYS A 247 -27.85 8.23 -22.47
CA LYS A 247 -27.68 7.96 -23.91
C LYS A 247 -28.72 8.71 -24.74
N THR A 248 -30.00 8.64 -24.35
CA THR A 248 -31.07 9.39 -25.02
C THR A 248 -30.84 10.90 -24.97
N SER A 249 -30.40 11.43 -23.82
CA SER A 249 -30.08 12.86 -23.70
C SER A 249 -28.92 13.29 -24.60
N LEU A 250 -27.87 12.47 -24.72
CA LEU A 250 -26.73 12.73 -25.61
C LEU A 250 -27.12 12.65 -27.08
N GLU A 251 -27.98 11.68 -27.45
CA GLU A 251 -28.53 11.54 -28.80
C GLU A 251 -29.37 12.77 -29.19
N ILE A 252 -30.29 13.21 -28.32
CA ILE A 252 -31.10 14.43 -28.52
C ILE A 252 -30.24 15.68 -28.72
N ASN A 253 -29.11 15.77 -28.01
CA ASN A 253 -28.19 16.92 -28.10
C ASN A 253 -27.11 16.75 -29.19
N ASN A 254 -27.19 15.72 -30.02
CA ASN A 254 -26.23 15.41 -31.08
C ASN A 254 -24.77 15.42 -30.55
N VAL A 255 -24.53 14.69 -29.46
CA VAL A 255 -23.22 14.53 -28.83
C VAL A 255 -22.63 13.17 -29.19
N GLU A 256 -21.51 13.18 -29.92
CA GLU A 256 -20.77 11.97 -30.23
C GLU A 256 -20.08 11.44 -28.96
N THR A 257 -20.11 10.12 -28.75
CA THR A 257 -19.50 9.48 -27.57
C THR A 257 -18.33 8.59 -27.95
N LEU A 258 -17.25 8.64 -27.17
CA LEU A 258 -16.08 7.78 -27.36
C LEU A 258 -16.33 6.39 -26.76
N PRO A 259 -16.24 5.30 -27.54
CA PRO A 259 -16.29 3.95 -26.98
C PRO A 259 -15.14 3.74 -25.98
N TRP A 260 -15.46 3.54 -24.70
CA TRP A 260 -14.47 3.48 -23.63
C TRP A 260 -14.25 2.05 -23.08
N PRO A 261 -13.00 1.57 -22.92
CA PRO A 261 -12.74 0.27 -22.34
C PRO A 261 -13.00 0.27 -20.82
N ALA A 262 -13.72 -0.74 -20.33
CA ALA A 262 -14.04 -0.88 -18.91
C ALA A 262 -12.79 -0.94 -18.02
N LYS A 263 -12.89 -0.37 -16.80
CA LYS A 263 -11.80 -0.31 -15.80
C LYS A 263 -10.52 0.33 -16.34
N SER A 264 -10.65 1.50 -16.97
CA SER A 264 -9.51 2.22 -17.55
C SER A 264 -9.37 3.66 -17.09
N PRO A 265 -9.25 3.89 -15.77
CA PRO A 265 -9.01 5.24 -15.24
C PRO A 265 -7.66 5.81 -15.71
N ASP A 266 -6.64 4.96 -15.88
CA ASP A 266 -5.31 5.35 -16.35
C ASP A 266 -5.27 5.88 -17.79
N LEU A 267 -6.31 5.58 -18.60
CA LEU A 267 -6.44 6.15 -19.94
C LEU A 267 -7.17 7.51 -19.93
N ASN A 268 -7.82 7.88 -18.83
CA ASN A 268 -8.57 9.12 -18.70
C ASN A 268 -7.65 10.22 -18.16
N ILE A 269 -7.34 11.23 -18.99
CA ILE A 269 -6.35 12.26 -18.62
C ILE A 269 -6.77 13.10 -17.40
N ILE A 270 -8.08 13.20 -17.13
CA ILE A 270 -8.58 13.98 -15.99
C ILE A 270 -8.18 13.36 -14.64
N GLU A 271 -7.92 12.06 -14.59
CA GLU A 271 -7.45 11.37 -13.37
C GLU A 271 -6.07 11.88 -12.93
N TYR A 272 -5.22 12.29 -13.88
CA TYR A 272 -3.95 12.95 -13.57
C TYR A 272 -4.17 14.34 -12.95
N VAL A 273 -5.16 15.08 -13.45
CA VAL A 273 -5.55 16.39 -12.89
C VAL A 273 -6.09 16.22 -11.47
N TRP A 274 -6.92 15.19 -11.24
CA TRP A 274 -7.38 14.85 -9.89
C TRP A 274 -6.23 14.48 -8.95
N GLY A 275 -5.27 13.69 -9.42
CA GLY A 275 -4.08 13.34 -8.63
C GLY A 275 -3.27 14.57 -8.20
N ALA A 276 -3.02 15.49 -9.12
CA ALA A 276 -2.33 16.75 -8.82
C ALA A 276 -3.14 17.62 -7.83
N GLY A 277 -4.45 17.75 -8.05
CA GLY A 277 -5.35 18.49 -7.17
C GLY A 277 -5.41 17.93 -5.74
N CYS A 278 -5.51 16.60 -5.59
CA CYS A 278 -5.45 15.95 -4.28
C CYS A 278 -4.12 16.24 -3.57
N THR A 279 -2.99 16.16 -4.28
CA THR A 279 -1.66 16.41 -3.70
C THR A 279 -1.55 17.84 -3.16
N GLN A 280 -2.04 18.82 -3.93
CA GLN A 280 -2.05 20.23 -3.50
C GLN A 280 -2.98 20.47 -2.30
N MET A 281 -4.15 19.85 -2.28
CA MET A 281 -5.09 19.94 -1.15
C MET A 281 -4.49 19.33 0.13
N ASP A 282 -3.87 18.15 0.02
CA ASP A 282 -3.21 17.48 1.16
C ASP A 282 -2.03 18.32 1.70
N ALA A 283 -1.26 18.97 0.82
CA ALA A 283 -0.18 19.88 1.19
C ALA A 283 -0.69 21.14 1.92
N ASN A 284 -1.87 21.64 1.55
CA ASN A 284 -2.49 22.81 2.20
C ASN A 284 -3.17 22.47 3.54
N LEU A 285 -3.55 21.21 3.75
CA LEU A 285 -4.19 20.72 4.98
C LEU A 285 -3.18 20.23 6.04
N THR A 286 -1.92 20.09 5.68
CA THR A 286 -0.85 19.74 6.62
C THR A 286 -0.19 21.03 7.13
N PRO A 287 -0.25 21.35 8.44
CA PRO A 287 0.49 22.50 8.97
C PRO A 287 1.97 22.29 8.69
N ARG A 288 2.64 23.29 8.07
CA ARG A 288 4.09 23.26 7.90
C ARG A 288 4.71 23.17 9.29
N PRO A 289 5.62 22.22 9.56
CA PRO A 289 6.38 22.26 10.79
C PRO A 289 7.20 23.54 10.79
N ILE A 290 7.03 24.35 11.85
CA ILE A 290 7.92 25.45 12.20
C ILE A 290 9.25 24.86 12.64
#